data_AF-A0A9P9DQN2-F1
#
_entry.id   AF-A0A9P9DQN2-F1
#
_cell.length_a   1.000
_cell.length_b   1.000
_cell.length_c   1.000
_cell.angle_alpha   90.00
_cell.angle_beta   90.00
_cell.angle_gamma   90.00
#
_symmetry.space_group_name_H-M   'P 1'
#
loop_
_entity.id
_entity.type
_entity.pdbx_description
1 polymer ?
#
loop_
_entity_poly.entity_id
_entity_poly.type
_entity_poly.pdbx_seq_one_letter_code
_entity_poly.pdbx_strand_id
1 'polypeptide(L)'
;MSDTTFPLLQLPRELRDQIYDYVFSMPDPRSDRALRIERRNVKHFTPSAATILLICHHDYLILNRQIASEALEVLFKRHSILLSCGPFILKRLLSMIENEDSGQGKQWLKWMKRIELDWVTFPNLRMYPPNREHGKDEWHWENDTFEIDIDNIRGAQYSGHYDEYDYEGEAYDDNIYSPDDPSLYPAFFEQSPDPADPFGFSTHYPFSDPEQEVNEDGEVQEDGETPDDVMDSKLDLLVDIEVAPLFGYLSTPTFTLSNITIPLYFISKQTYYQRYVSRHGHTLPVKVRYWIHVAVHALNMLLQPSPDGSYALDQVTIKYKPWDIWACMDPSDDLSRMKETGVWFDEEGAELSSEGAAFRSIWVHLAEEGIVSPRQDLVADISYVMWEGDLDQFSVGDQLDVVFRRA
;
A
#
# COMPACT_ATOMS: atom_id res chain seq x y z
N MET A 1 -24.36 18.17 -44.81
CA MET A 1 -24.11 18.29 -43.36
C MET A 1 -22.62 18.14 -43.20
N SER A 2 -21.91 19.23 -42.89
CA SER A 2 -20.46 19.17 -42.64
C SER A 2 -20.22 18.37 -41.37
N ASP A 3 -19.50 17.26 -41.45
CA ASP A 3 -19.02 16.53 -40.28
C ASP A 3 -18.15 17.48 -39.45
N THR A 4 -18.70 18.02 -38.38
CA THR A 4 -17.96 18.86 -37.44
C THR A 4 -17.12 17.95 -36.56
N THR A 5 -15.97 17.52 -37.09
CA THR A 5 -14.95 16.82 -36.33
C THR A 5 -14.48 17.72 -35.18
N PHE A 6 -14.38 17.17 -33.97
CA PHE A 6 -13.97 17.94 -32.79
C PHE A 6 -12.62 18.64 -33.05
N PRO A 7 -12.45 19.93 -32.70
CA PRO A 7 -11.28 20.72 -33.13
C PRO A 7 -9.93 20.09 -32.77
N LEU A 8 -9.82 19.46 -31.59
CA LEU A 8 -8.58 18.79 -31.20
C LEU A 8 -8.19 17.67 -32.17
N LEU A 9 -9.17 16.90 -32.66
CA LEU A 9 -8.95 15.79 -33.61
C LEU A 9 -8.55 16.26 -35.01
N GLN A 10 -8.68 17.56 -35.31
CA GLN A 10 -8.21 18.14 -36.57
C GLN A 10 -6.70 18.37 -36.57
N LEU A 11 -6.06 18.43 -35.39
CA LEU A 11 -4.61 18.53 -35.27
C LEU A 11 -3.94 17.21 -35.69
N PRO A 12 -2.69 17.21 -36.19
CA PRO A 12 -1.89 15.99 -36.35
C PRO A 12 -1.72 15.22 -35.03
N ARG A 13 -1.59 13.88 -35.09
CA ARG A 13 -1.45 13.01 -33.90
C ARG A 13 -0.29 13.45 -33.03
N GLU A 14 0.82 13.87 -33.63
CA GLU A 14 2.04 14.28 -32.94
C GLU A 14 1.81 15.52 -32.08
N LEU A 15 1.00 16.49 -32.56
CA LEU A 15 0.65 17.67 -31.76
C LEU A 15 -0.32 17.32 -30.64
N ARG A 16 -1.26 16.39 -30.86
CA ARG A 16 -2.15 15.91 -29.80
C ARG A 16 -1.36 15.19 -28.71
N ASP A 17 -0.37 14.38 -29.07
CA ASP A 17 0.50 13.69 -28.12
C ASP A 17 1.26 14.68 -27.24
N GLN A 18 1.78 15.76 -27.82
CA GLN A 18 2.43 16.83 -27.04
C GLN A 18 1.46 17.52 -26.09
N ILE A 19 0.20 17.73 -26.49
CA ILE A 19 -0.83 18.30 -25.62
C ILE A 19 -1.12 17.34 -24.47
N TYR A 20 -1.33 16.04 -24.74
CA TYR A 20 -1.58 15.05 -23.69
C TYR A 20 -0.41 14.98 -22.71
N ASP A 21 0.82 14.90 -23.23
CA ASP A 21 2.07 14.85 -22.45
C ASP A 21 2.19 16.06 -21.52
N TYR A 22 1.99 17.27 -22.07
CA TYR A 22 2.01 18.50 -21.29
C TYR A 22 0.94 18.50 -20.19
N VAL A 23 -0.28 18.08 -20.54
CA VAL A 23 -1.40 18.09 -19.61
C VAL A 23 -1.18 17.13 -18.44
N PHE A 24 -0.64 15.93 -18.70
CA PHE A 24 -0.29 14.97 -17.66
C PHE A 24 0.93 15.38 -16.83
N SER A 25 1.78 16.28 -17.33
CA SER A 25 2.90 16.85 -16.57
C SER A 25 2.51 18.03 -15.67
N MET A 26 1.27 18.53 -15.76
CA MET A 26 0.82 19.59 -14.85
C MET A 26 0.59 19.00 -13.45
N PRO A 27 1.04 19.69 -12.38
CA PRO A 27 0.71 19.30 -11.02
C PRO A 27 -0.81 19.24 -10.83
N ASP A 28 -1.32 18.16 -10.23
CA ASP A 28 -2.74 18.08 -9.89
C ASP A 28 -3.01 18.98 -8.67
N PRO A 29 -3.90 19.99 -8.77
CA PRO A 29 -4.24 20.82 -7.63
C PRO A 29 -5.08 20.08 -6.58
N ARG A 30 -5.60 18.89 -6.91
CA ARG A 30 -6.33 18.05 -5.97
C ARG A 30 -5.28 17.27 -5.17
N SER A 31 -5.20 17.53 -3.86
CA SER A 31 -4.37 16.78 -2.89
C SER A 31 -4.37 15.27 -3.16
N ASP A 32 -3.29 14.54 -2.84
CA ASP A 32 -3.19 13.07 -2.98
C ASP A 32 -4.39 12.32 -2.37
N ARG A 33 -5.04 12.90 -1.35
CA ARG A 33 -6.27 12.37 -0.74
C ARG A 33 -7.49 12.36 -1.68
N ALA A 34 -7.51 13.23 -2.68
CA ALA A 34 -8.57 13.30 -3.68
C ALA A 34 -8.36 12.32 -4.85
N LEU A 35 -7.22 11.63 -4.90
CA LEU A 35 -6.85 10.67 -5.95
C LEU A 35 -7.12 9.20 -5.55
N ARG A 36 -7.94 9.00 -4.51
CA ARG A 36 -8.25 7.68 -3.93
C ARG A 36 -9.18 6.86 -4.83
N ILE A 37 -8.83 5.60 -5.06
CA ILE A 37 -9.70 4.63 -5.74
C ILE A 37 -10.28 3.69 -4.69
N GLU A 38 -11.59 3.74 -4.51
CA GLU A 38 -12.29 3.06 -3.41
C GLU A 38 -13.02 1.80 -3.89
N ARG A 39 -13.44 0.91 -2.95
CA ARG A 39 -14.22 -0.30 -3.28
C ARG A 39 -15.50 0.01 -4.07
N ARG A 40 -16.16 1.13 -3.79
CA ARG A 40 -17.36 1.59 -4.53
C ARG A 40 -17.09 1.81 -6.02
N ASN A 41 -15.86 2.20 -6.39
CA ASN A 41 -15.50 2.41 -7.79
C ASN A 41 -15.52 1.08 -8.54
N VAL A 42 -15.09 -0.02 -7.92
CA VAL A 42 -15.07 -1.38 -8.50
C VAL A 42 -16.48 -1.83 -8.89
N LYS A 43 -17.48 -1.61 -8.02
CA LYS A 43 -18.86 -2.06 -8.22
C LYS A 43 -19.49 -1.57 -9.53
N HIS A 44 -19.16 -0.35 -9.92
CA HIS A 44 -19.70 0.30 -11.12
C HIS A 44 -18.68 0.44 -12.25
N PHE A 45 -17.48 -0.11 -12.06
CA PHE A 45 -16.42 0.02 -13.05
C PHE A 45 -16.74 -0.81 -14.28
N THR A 46 -16.94 -0.13 -15.40
CA THR A 46 -17.00 -0.76 -16.72
C THR A 46 -15.73 -0.37 -17.48
N PRO A 47 -14.83 -1.30 -17.80
CA PRO A 47 -13.56 -0.96 -18.43
C PRO A 47 -13.74 -0.25 -19.77
N SER A 48 -13.17 0.94 -19.88
CA SER A 48 -13.08 1.72 -21.11
C SER A 48 -11.98 2.76 -20.94
N ALA A 49 -11.43 3.29 -22.03
CA ALA A 49 -10.40 4.32 -21.92
C ALA A 49 -10.87 5.56 -21.13
N ALA A 50 -12.14 5.93 -21.27
CA ALA A 50 -12.74 7.05 -20.53
C ALA A 50 -12.87 6.76 -19.02
N THR A 51 -13.32 5.56 -18.65
CA THR A 51 -13.49 5.20 -17.23
C THR A 51 -12.17 4.97 -16.53
N ILE A 52 -11.15 4.47 -17.24
CA ILE A 52 -9.78 4.37 -16.71
C ILE A 52 -9.22 5.77 -16.45
N LEU A 53 -9.31 6.68 -17.43
CA LEU A 53 -8.90 8.07 -17.23
C LEU A 53 -9.67 8.75 -16.09
N LEU A 54 -10.97 8.47 -15.95
CA LEU A 54 -11.78 9.01 -14.85
C LEU A 54 -11.28 8.54 -13.48
N ILE A 55 -10.96 7.25 -13.34
CA ILE A 55 -10.44 6.67 -12.09
C ILE A 55 -9.01 7.16 -11.81
N CYS A 56 -8.21 7.41 -12.84
CA CYS A 56 -6.93 8.10 -12.71
C CYS A 56 -7.10 9.63 -12.57
N HIS A 57 -8.32 10.11 -12.35
CA HIS A 57 -8.67 11.53 -12.16
C HIS A 57 -8.34 12.46 -13.35
N HIS A 58 -8.14 11.95 -14.56
CA HIS A 58 -7.90 12.75 -15.77
C HIS A 58 -9.20 13.06 -16.52
N ASP A 59 -10.20 13.58 -15.80
CA ASP A 59 -11.55 13.86 -16.29
C ASP A 59 -11.60 14.89 -17.43
N TYR A 60 -10.65 15.82 -17.44
CA TYR A 60 -10.52 16.86 -18.47
C TYR A 60 -10.18 16.32 -19.88
N LEU A 61 -9.73 15.07 -20.04
CA LEU A 61 -9.48 14.44 -21.36
C LEU A 61 -10.65 13.57 -21.84
N ILE A 62 -11.75 13.48 -21.07
CA ILE A 62 -12.94 12.69 -21.42
C ILE A 62 -13.87 13.50 -22.35
N LEU A 63 -13.32 13.97 -23.47
CA LEU A 63 -14.04 14.81 -24.45
C LEU A 63 -14.63 13.98 -25.59
N ASN A 64 -13.95 12.90 -25.97
CA ASN A 64 -14.34 12.01 -27.05
C ASN A 64 -13.68 10.63 -26.83
N ARG A 65 -14.30 9.56 -27.34
CA ARG A 65 -13.74 8.20 -27.24
C ARG A 65 -12.35 8.07 -27.84
N GLN A 66 -12.11 8.70 -29.00
CA GLN A 66 -10.79 8.69 -29.64
C GLN A 66 -9.77 9.45 -28.80
N ILE A 67 -10.13 10.64 -28.30
CA ILE A 67 -9.26 11.45 -27.41
C ILE A 67 -8.92 10.65 -26.15
N ALA A 68 -9.89 9.99 -25.52
CA ALA A 68 -9.66 9.18 -24.33
C ALA A 68 -8.71 7.99 -24.61
N SER A 69 -8.91 7.27 -25.72
CA SER A 69 -8.02 6.17 -26.11
C SER A 69 -6.60 6.66 -26.38
N GLU A 70 -6.49 7.80 -27.06
CA GLU A 70 -5.24 8.43 -27.45
C GLU A 70 -4.46 8.97 -26.25
N ALA A 71 -5.17 9.58 -25.30
CA ALA A 71 -4.63 10.09 -24.05
C ALA A 71 -4.20 8.97 -23.11
N LEU A 72 -5.01 7.91 -22.98
CA LEU A 72 -4.67 6.74 -22.17
C LEU A 72 -3.36 6.09 -22.65
N GLU A 73 -3.17 5.99 -23.97
CA GLU A 73 -1.92 5.50 -24.54
C GLU A 73 -0.71 6.34 -24.10
N VAL A 74 -0.84 7.67 -24.12
CA VAL A 74 0.23 8.59 -23.71
C VAL A 74 0.49 8.48 -22.21
N LEU A 75 -0.56 8.49 -21.39
CA LEU A 75 -0.48 8.34 -19.93
C LEU A 75 0.32 7.09 -19.57
N PHE A 76 -0.13 5.93 -20.07
CA PHE A 76 0.43 4.65 -19.70
C PHE A 76 1.87 4.45 -20.18
N LYS A 77 2.21 4.98 -21.37
CA LYS A 77 3.55 4.83 -21.95
C LYS A 77 4.59 5.80 -21.37
N ARG A 78 4.19 7.02 -20.97
CA ARG A 78 5.13 8.11 -20.68
C ARG A 78 5.13 8.58 -19.23
N HIS A 79 4.01 8.44 -18.53
CA HIS A 79 3.83 8.97 -17.18
C HIS A 79 3.79 7.85 -16.15
N SER A 80 3.97 8.22 -14.88
CA SER A 80 3.72 7.34 -13.75
C SER A 80 2.26 7.48 -13.33
N ILE A 81 1.56 6.37 -13.19
CA ILE A 81 0.15 6.37 -12.76
C ILE A 81 0.13 6.21 -11.25
N LEU A 82 -0.40 7.21 -10.55
CA LEU A 82 -0.68 7.09 -9.12
C LEU A 82 -1.92 6.24 -8.91
N LEU A 83 -1.77 5.19 -8.10
CA LEU A 83 -2.82 4.24 -7.76
C LEU A 83 -2.99 4.24 -6.24
N SER A 84 -3.86 5.12 -5.76
CA SER A 84 -4.14 5.24 -4.33
C SER A 84 -5.29 4.32 -3.92
N CYS A 85 -5.01 3.03 -3.79
CA CYS A 85 -5.99 2.03 -3.36
C CYS A 85 -5.35 0.79 -2.75
N GLY A 86 -6.17 -0.02 -2.06
CA GLY A 86 -5.73 -1.28 -1.48
C GLY A 86 -5.33 -2.33 -2.53
N PRO A 87 -4.47 -3.30 -2.17
CA PRO A 87 -3.93 -4.26 -3.12
C PRO A 87 -5.01 -5.13 -3.78
N PHE A 88 -6.03 -5.56 -3.03
CA PHE A 88 -7.14 -6.31 -3.60
C PHE A 88 -7.93 -5.50 -4.62
N ILE A 89 -8.27 -4.24 -4.30
CA ILE A 89 -9.00 -3.32 -5.19
C ILE A 89 -8.20 -3.12 -6.48
N LEU A 90 -6.89 -2.85 -6.34
CA LEU A 90 -6.02 -2.64 -7.48
C LEU A 90 -6.00 -3.88 -8.38
N LYS A 91 -5.74 -5.06 -7.80
CA LYS A 91 -5.72 -6.32 -8.54
C LYS A 91 -7.06 -6.55 -9.24
N ARG A 92 -8.18 -6.31 -8.56
CA ARG A 92 -9.53 -6.49 -9.11
C ARG A 92 -9.80 -5.56 -10.28
N LEU A 93 -9.47 -4.27 -10.15
CA LEU A 93 -9.61 -3.29 -11.22
C LEU A 93 -8.80 -3.68 -12.44
N LEU A 94 -7.51 -4.00 -12.26
CA LEU A 94 -6.64 -4.41 -13.35
C LEU A 94 -7.15 -5.71 -14.02
N SER A 95 -7.64 -6.67 -13.22
CA SER A 95 -8.26 -7.91 -13.76
C SER A 95 -9.53 -7.63 -14.55
N MET A 96 -10.35 -6.66 -14.13
CA MET A 96 -11.53 -6.24 -14.91
C MET A 96 -11.10 -5.59 -16.22
N ILE A 97 -10.05 -4.75 -16.20
CA ILE A 97 -9.48 -4.17 -17.43
C ILE A 97 -8.99 -5.29 -18.36
N GLU A 98 -8.26 -6.28 -17.86
CA GLU A 98 -7.73 -7.38 -18.67
C GLU A 98 -8.83 -8.18 -19.38
N ASN A 99 -9.96 -8.41 -18.70
CA ASN A 99 -11.08 -9.22 -19.16
C ASN A 99 -12.15 -8.41 -19.93
N GLU A 100 -11.82 -7.19 -20.37
CA GLU A 100 -12.70 -6.36 -21.17
C GLU A 100 -13.09 -7.05 -22.50
N ASP A 101 -14.38 -7.00 -22.85
CA ASP A 101 -15.00 -7.80 -23.92
C ASP A 101 -14.39 -7.56 -25.32
N SER A 102 -13.92 -6.34 -25.61
CA SER A 102 -13.30 -6.01 -26.90
C SER A 102 -11.85 -6.50 -27.04
N GLY A 103 -11.24 -6.96 -25.94
CA GLY A 103 -9.86 -7.42 -25.89
C GLY A 103 -8.81 -6.31 -25.90
N GLN A 104 -9.23 -5.03 -25.94
CA GLN A 104 -8.32 -3.88 -25.89
C GLN A 104 -7.68 -3.71 -24.52
N GLY A 105 -8.34 -4.20 -23.46
CA GLY A 105 -7.84 -4.19 -22.10
C GLY A 105 -6.41 -4.67 -21.92
N LYS A 106 -6.08 -5.84 -22.50
CA LYS A 106 -4.71 -6.38 -22.48
C LYS A 106 -3.69 -5.45 -23.14
N GLN A 107 -4.09 -4.74 -24.18
CA GLN A 107 -3.22 -3.79 -24.85
C GLN A 107 -2.97 -2.55 -23.98
N TRP A 108 -4.00 -2.05 -23.29
CA TRP A 108 -3.85 -0.96 -22.33
C TRP A 108 -2.90 -1.36 -21.20
N LEU A 109 -3.09 -2.52 -20.58
CA LEU A 109 -2.21 -2.99 -19.50
C LEU A 109 -0.76 -3.19 -19.97
N LYS A 110 -0.55 -3.61 -21.22
CA LYS A 110 0.79 -3.66 -21.82
C LYS A 110 1.41 -2.27 -22.03
N TRP A 111 0.61 -1.23 -22.22
CA TRP A 111 1.16 0.13 -22.32
C TRP A 111 1.61 0.66 -20.98
N MET A 112 1.06 0.17 -19.87
CA MET A 112 1.40 0.63 -18.53
C MET A 112 2.86 0.30 -18.19
N LYS A 113 3.70 1.33 -18.18
CA LYS A 113 5.15 1.20 -17.92
C LYS A 113 5.56 1.55 -16.51
N ARG A 114 4.87 2.49 -15.86
CA ARG A 114 5.28 3.04 -14.58
C ARG A 114 4.07 3.24 -13.70
N ILE A 115 4.15 2.72 -12.48
CA ILE A 115 3.10 2.89 -11.47
C ILE A 115 3.71 3.45 -10.19
N GLU A 116 2.91 4.22 -9.47
CA GLU A 116 3.17 4.68 -8.13
C GLU A 116 2.04 4.19 -7.23
N LEU A 117 2.40 3.42 -6.20
CA LEU A 117 1.45 2.86 -5.25
C LEU A 117 1.47 3.71 -4.00
N ASP A 118 0.35 4.30 -3.59
CA ASP A 118 0.23 4.96 -2.29
C ASP A 118 -1.11 4.62 -1.64
N TRP A 119 -1.14 3.62 -0.77
CA TRP A 119 -2.31 3.28 0.00
C TRP A 119 -2.50 4.25 1.16
N VAL A 120 -3.19 5.35 0.86
CA VAL A 120 -3.46 6.40 1.85
C VAL A 120 -4.32 5.85 3.00
N THR A 121 -5.31 5.01 2.68
CA THR A 121 -6.33 4.49 3.62
C THR A 121 -6.05 3.03 4.02
N PHE A 122 -5.09 2.83 4.92
CA PHE A 122 -4.75 1.50 5.44
C PHE A 122 -5.95 0.90 6.20
N PRO A 123 -6.28 -0.39 5.98
CA PRO A 123 -7.47 -0.99 6.56
C PRO A 123 -7.25 -1.20 8.05
N ASN A 124 -8.34 -1.15 8.80
CA ASN A 124 -8.27 -1.47 10.21
C ASN A 124 -7.98 -2.97 10.39
N LEU A 125 -6.74 -3.30 10.76
CA LEU A 125 -6.36 -4.69 10.98
C LEU A 125 -7.15 -5.34 12.11
N ARG A 126 -7.68 -4.60 13.08
CA ARG A 126 -8.55 -5.19 14.12
C ARG A 126 -9.76 -5.90 13.53
N MET A 127 -10.32 -5.35 12.45
CA MET A 127 -11.47 -5.87 11.73
C MET A 127 -11.08 -6.67 10.49
N TYR A 128 -9.84 -7.14 10.40
CA TYR A 128 -9.36 -7.96 9.28
C TYR A 128 -9.26 -9.44 9.70
N PRO A 129 -9.84 -10.39 8.93
CA PRO A 129 -10.69 -10.18 7.76
C PRO A 129 -12.04 -9.55 8.14
N PRO A 130 -12.70 -8.79 7.24
CA PRO A 130 -14.00 -8.18 7.49
C PRO A 130 -15.02 -9.25 7.89
N ASN A 131 -15.45 -9.22 9.16
CA ASN A 131 -16.27 -10.27 9.74
C ASN A 131 -17.70 -10.22 9.15
N ARG A 132 -18.14 -11.34 8.55
CA ARG A 132 -19.35 -11.44 7.70
C ARG A 132 -20.63 -11.75 8.47
N GLU A 133 -20.54 -12.26 9.69
CA GLU A 133 -21.68 -12.92 10.33
C GLU A 133 -22.56 -11.97 11.13
N HIS A 134 -22.00 -10.87 11.63
CA HIS A 134 -22.69 -9.94 12.52
C HIS A 134 -22.41 -8.49 12.11
N GLY A 135 -23.01 -8.04 11.01
CA GLY A 135 -23.21 -6.61 10.76
C GLY A 135 -24.11 -5.99 11.85
N LYS A 136 -23.61 -5.92 13.09
CA LYS A 136 -24.20 -5.14 14.16
C LYS A 136 -23.86 -3.69 13.86
N ASP A 137 -24.90 -2.86 13.89
CA ASP A 137 -24.83 -1.41 13.72
C ASP A 137 -23.64 -0.81 14.51
N GLU A 138 -23.00 0.15 13.86
CA GLU A 138 -21.74 0.82 14.17
C GLU A 138 -21.76 1.65 15.48
N TRP A 139 -22.36 1.17 16.57
CA TRP A 139 -22.66 1.97 17.79
C TRP A 139 -22.05 1.38 19.08
N HIS A 140 -21.15 0.39 19.00
CA HIS A 140 -20.54 -0.21 20.20
C HIS A 140 -19.32 0.55 20.74
N TRP A 141 -18.70 1.43 19.95
CA TRP A 141 -17.52 2.22 20.36
C TRP A 141 -17.83 3.37 21.33
N GLU A 142 -19.10 3.78 21.47
CA GLU A 142 -19.49 4.78 22.49
C GLU A 142 -19.58 4.21 23.92
N ASN A 143 -19.43 2.88 24.09
CA ASN A 143 -19.65 2.22 25.39
C ASN A 143 -18.42 1.58 26.03
N ASP A 144 -17.21 1.84 25.53
CA ASP A 144 -16.01 1.64 26.34
C ASP A 144 -16.01 2.68 27.46
N THR A 145 -16.65 2.31 28.56
CA THR A 145 -16.81 3.13 29.77
C THR A 145 -15.48 3.35 30.51
N PHE A 146 -14.39 2.78 30.01
CA PHE A 146 -13.03 3.00 30.46
C PHE A 146 -12.06 2.98 29.27
N GLU A 147 -11.85 4.15 28.64
CA GLU A 147 -10.51 4.45 28.12
C GLU A 147 -9.55 4.40 29.31
N ILE A 148 -8.92 3.25 29.54
CA ILE A 148 -7.75 3.20 30.39
C ILE A 148 -6.65 3.88 29.59
N ASP A 149 -6.48 5.16 29.87
CA ASP A 149 -5.37 5.96 29.41
C ASP A 149 -4.07 5.38 30.01
N ILE A 150 -3.49 4.40 29.30
CA ILE A 150 -2.23 3.72 29.67
C ILE A 150 -1.09 4.75 29.82
N ASP A 151 -1.22 5.92 29.18
CA ASP A 151 -0.24 7.00 29.21
C ASP A 151 -0.37 7.92 30.43
N ASN A 152 -1.59 8.09 30.97
CA ASN A 152 -1.80 8.72 32.29
C ASN A 152 -1.14 7.92 33.43
N ILE A 153 -0.97 6.60 33.27
CA ILE A 153 -0.29 5.74 34.25
C ILE A 153 1.25 5.79 34.07
N ARG A 154 1.76 6.13 32.88
CA ARG A 154 3.19 6.06 32.54
C ARG A 154 3.90 7.42 32.45
N GLY A 155 3.20 8.53 32.60
CA GLY A 155 3.81 9.87 32.68
C GLY A 155 4.42 10.36 31.36
N ALA A 156 3.93 9.88 30.22
CA ALA A 156 4.32 10.40 28.92
C ALA A 156 3.74 11.82 28.76
N GLN A 157 4.61 12.83 28.61
CA GLN A 157 4.21 14.24 28.46
C GLN A 157 3.63 14.59 27.07
N TYR A 158 3.28 13.59 26.27
CA TYR A 158 2.96 13.76 24.87
C TYR A 158 1.78 12.86 24.46
N SER A 159 0.64 13.49 24.20
CA SER A 159 -0.62 12.88 23.73
C SER A 159 -0.77 13.00 22.20
N GLY A 160 0.33 13.13 21.46
CA GLY A 160 0.26 13.08 20.00
C GLY A 160 0.09 11.63 19.60
N HIS A 161 -1.16 11.29 19.29
CA HIS A 161 -1.60 10.01 18.78
C HIS A 161 -0.75 9.62 17.56
N TYR A 162 0.25 8.76 17.78
CA TYR A 162 0.74 7.80 16.77
C TYR A 162 -0.01 6.50 17.01
N ASP A 163 -1.32 6.63 17.17
CA ASP A 163 -2.18 5.48 17.31
C ASP A 163 -1.99 4.64 16.06
N GLU A 164 -1.60 3.39 16.29
CA GLU A 164 -1.83 2.31 15.33
C GLU A 164 -3.31 2.11 15.01
N TYR A 165 -4.14 2.93 15.64
CA TYR A 165 -5.58 3.03 15.56
C TYR A 165 -6.00 4.40 15.02
N ASP A 166 -5.10 5.18 14.40
CA ASP A 166 -5.46 6.41 13.67
C ASP A 166 -6.21 5.98 12.41
N TYR A 167 -7.48 5.62 12.59
CA TYR A 167 -8.49 5.78 11.57
C TYR A 167 -8.36 7.23 11.11
N GLU A 168 -8.11 7.49 9.83
CA GLU A 168 -8.21 8.87 9.32
C GLU A 168 -9.70 9.32 9.43
N GLY A 169 -10.13 9.70 10.63
CA GLY A 169 -11.46 10.18 10.98
C GLY A 169 -12.59 9.13 10.91
N GLU A 170 -13.75 9.54 11.43
CA GLU A 170 -15.05 8.85 11.41
C GLU A 170 -15.57 8.49 9.98
N ALA A 171 -14.78 8.67 8.92
CA ALA A 171 -15.29 8.80 7.56
C ALA A 171 -14.81 7.75 6.54
N TYR A 172 -13.81 6.93 6.82
CA TYR A 172 -13.36 5.91 5.85
C TYR A 172 -12.70 4.67 6.47
N ASP A 173 -13.39 3.53 6.40
CA ASP A 173 -12.82 2.20 6.59
C ASP A 173 -13.11 1.37 5.33
N ASP A 174 -12.04 0.90 4.68
CA ASP A 174 -12.12 0.10 3.46
C ASP A 174 -12.79 -1.27 3.71
N ASN A 175 -12.88 -1.70 4.98
CA ASN A 175 -13.54 -2.93 5.42
C ASN A 175 -15.06 -2.79 5.61
N ILE A 176 -15.60 -1.56 5.69
CA ILE A 176 -17.01 -1.32 6.04
C ILE A 176 -17.91 -1.27 4.80
N TYR A 177 -17.37 -1.11 3.59
CA TYR A 177 -18.21 -0.90 2.41
C TYR A 177 -18.84 -2.20 1.89
N SER A 178 -20.16 -2.33 2.04
CA SER A 178 -20.96 -3.46 1.54
C SER A 178 -20.31 -4.83 1.84
N PRO A 179 -20.07 -5.18 3.13
CA PRO A 179 -19.38 -6.41 3.53
C PRO A 179 -20.05 -7.68 2.99
N ASP A 180 -21.36 -7.60 2.71
CA ASP A 180 -22.15 -8.66 2.10
C ASP A 180 -21.83 -8.94 0.62
N ASP A 181 -21.09 -8.06 -0.07
CA ASP A 181 -20.75 -8.25 -1.49
C ASP A 181 -19.42 -9.01 -1.64
N PRO A 182 -19.44 -10.33 -1.93
CA PRO A 182 -18.23 -11.14 -2.01
C PRO A 182 -17.34 -10.76 -3.20
N SER A 183 -17.83 -9.93 -4.15
CA SER A 183 -17.01 -9.46 -5.27
C SER A 183 -16.06 -8.32 -4.89
N LEU A 184 -16.29 -7.69 -3.74
CA LEU A 184 -15.52 -6.57 -3.23
C LEU A 184 -14.44 -6.99 -2.24
N TYR A 185 -14.35 -8.27 -1.86
CA TYR A 185 -13.38 -8.78 -0.88
C TYR A 185 -12.68 -10.06 -1.38
N PRO A 186 -11.47 -10.37 -0.89
CA PRO A 186 -10.86 -11.67 -1.11
C PRO A 186 -11.75 -12.81 -0.64
N ALA A 187 -11.55 -13.99 -1.23
CA ALA A 187 -12.05 -15.22 -0.64
C ALA A 187 -11.15 -15.55 0.56
N PHE A 188 -11.54 -15.09 1.74
CA PHE A 188 -10.97 -15.59 2.99
C PHE A 188 -11.28 -17.07 3.07
N PHE A 189 -10.29 -17.87 3.47
CA PHE A 189 -10.45 -19.31 3.61
C PHE A 189 -11.70 -19.57 4.45
N GLU A 190 -12.78 -20.04 3.82
CA GLU A 190 -13.72 -20.89 4.53
C GLU A 190 -12.86 -22.08 4.93
N GLN A 191 -12.46 -22.15 6.20
CA GLN A 191 -11.93 -23.38 6.75
C GLN A 191 -12.94 -24.45 6.34
N SER A 192 -12.54 -25.30 5.40
CA SER A 192 -13.36 -26.44 5.03
C SER A 192 -13.56 -27.18 6.34
N PRO A 193 -14.81 -27.43 6.79
CA PRO A 193 -15.05 -28.02 8.09
C PRO A 193 -14.16 -29.25 8.21
N ASP A 194 -13.35 -29.31 9.27
CA ASP A 194 -12.39 -30.39 9.44
C ASP A 194 -13.16 -31.70 9.22
N PRO A 195 -12.77 -32.55 8.26
CA PRO A 195 -13.46 -33.82 8.04
C PRO A 195 -13.44 -34.71 9.30
N ALA A 196 -12.54 -34.45 10.26
CA ALA A 196 -12.52 -35.08 11.58
C ALA A 196 -13.48 -34.42 12.60
N ASP A 197 -13.93 -33.19 12.36
CA ASP A 197 -14.91 -32.46 13.15
C ASP A 197 -15.95 -31.71 12.28
N PRO A 198 -16.83 -32.45 11.58
CA PRO A 198 -17.79 -31.90 10.62
C PRO A 198 -18.88 -31.02 11.26
N PHE A 199 -18.89 -30.89 12.59
CA PHE A 199 -19.86 -30.12 13.35
C PHE A 199 -19.23 -29.02 14.22
N GLY A 200 -17.90 -28.84 14.19
CA GLY A 200 -17.22 -27.81 14.97
C GLY A 200 -17.24 -28.03 16.48
N PHE A 201 -17.37 -29.27 16.96
CA PHE A 201 -17.41 -29.56 18.40
C PHE A 201 -16.04 -29.67 19.05
N SER A 202 -14.95 -29.75 18.28
CA SER A 202 -13.58 -29.86 18.79
C SER A 202 -13.07 -28.57 19.43
N THR A 203 -13.55 -27.41 18.97
CA THR A 203 -13.33 -26.10 19.59
C THR A 203 -14.34 -25.79 20.70
N HIS A 204 -15.46 -26.52 20.74
CA HIS A 204 -16.52 -26.32 21.73
C HIS A 204 -16.29 -27.23 22.95
N TYR A 205 -15.42 -26.83 23.88
CA TYR A 205 -15.24 -27.55 25.15
C TYR A 205 -16.33 -27.11 26.16
N PRO A 206 -17.36 -27.92 26.48
CA PRO A 206 -18.46 -27.50 27.38
C PRO A 206 -18.05 -27.39 28.86
N PHE A 207 -16.75 -27.53 29.15
CA PHE A 207 -16.13 -27.36 30.46
C PHE A 207 -15.02 -26.30 30.44
N SER A 208 -14.97 -25.41 29.44
CA SER A 208 -14.13 -24.22 29.50
C SER A 208 -14.57 -23.36 30.69
N ASP A 209 -13.59 -22.76 31.36
CA ASP A 209 -13.81 -22.00 32.59
C ASP A 209 -14.71 -20.78 32.25
N PRO A 210 -15.86 -20.57 32.90
CA PRO A 210 -16.74 -19.44 32.60
C PRO A 210 -16.11 -18.07 32.85
N GLU A 211 -14.91 -18.01 33.42
CA GLU A 211 -14.08 -16.80 33.58
C GLU A 211 -13.09 -16.58 32.43
N GLN A 212 -12.97 -17.50 31.48
CA GLN A 212 -12.13 -17.34 30.30
C GLN A 212 -12.84 -16.36 29.34
N GLU A 213 -12.31 -15.15 29.21
CA GLU A 213 -12.83 -14.13 28.30
C GLU A 213 -12.71 -14.65 26.86
N VAL A 214 -13.84 -15.10 26.32
CA VAL A 214 -13.99 -15.35 24.89
C VAL A 214 -14.03 -13.97 24.23
N ASN A 215 -13.09 -13.69 23.33
CA ASN A 215 -13.11 -12.45 22.57
C ASN A 215 -14.38 -12.36 21.72
N GLU A 216 -14.77 -11.13 21.33
CA GLU A 216 -16.04 -10.84 20.63
C GLU A 216 -16.22 -11.60 19.29
N ASP A 217 -15.15 -12.22 18.78
CA ASP A 217 -15.13 -13.05 17.56
C ASP A 217 -15.35 -14.56 17.83
N GLY A 218 -15.61 -14.97 19.08
CA GLY A 218 -15.88 -16.38 19.41
C GLY A 218 -14.64 -17.28 19.46
N GLU A 219 -13.45 -16.71 19.27
CA GLU A 219 -12.17 -17.41 19.44
C GLU A 219 -11.77 -17.41 20.92
N VAL A 220 -11.38 -18.58 21.41
CA VAL A 220 -10.72 -18.71 22.71
C VAL A 220 -9.37 -18.04 22.55
N GLN A 221 -9.15 -16.94 23.27
CA GLN A 221 -7.84 -16.33 23.35
C GLN A 221 -6.91 -17.41 23.93
N GLU A 222 -5.99 -17.94 23.11
CA GLU A 222 -4.97 -18.84 23.63
C GLU A 222 -4.18 -18.06 24.68
N ASP A 223 -4.09 -18.61 25.90
CA ASP A 223 -3.39 -17.99 27.01
C ASP A 223 -1.92 -17.69 26.62
N GLY A 224 -1.64 -16.48 26.11
CA GLY A 224 -0.27 -16.07 25.76
C GLY A 224 -0.09 -15.04 24.64
N GLU A 225 -1.07 -14.80 23.76
CA GLU A 225 -0.88 -13.85 22.65
C GLU A 225 -1.02 -12.39 23.10
N THR A 226 -0.01 -11.56 22.80
CA THR A 226 -0.11 -10.12 23.05
C THR A 226 -0.91 -9.43 21.93
N PRO A 227 -1.53 -8.26 22.18
CA PRO A 227 -2.21 -7.51 21.14
C PRO A 227 -1.33 -7.19 19.93
N ASP A 228 -0.02 -7.05 20.14
CA ASP A 228 0.95 -6.81 19.08
C ASP A 228 1.14 -8.07 18.20
N ASP A 229 1.20 -9.27 18.80
CA ASP A 229 1.29 -10.55 18.06
C ASP A 229 0.04 -10.79 17.19
N VAL A 230 -1.15 -10.41 17.68
CA VAL A 230 -2.40 -10.49 16.92
C VAL A 230 -2.41 -9.51 15.74
N MET A 231 -1.86 -8.29 15.91
CA MET A 231 -1.76 -7.34 14.81
C MET A 231 -0.78 -7.82 13.73
N ASP A 232 0.29 -8.51 14.14
CA ASP A 232 1.29 -9.05 13.24
C ASP A 232 0.73 -10.21 12.42
N SER A 233 0.04 -11.16 13.06
CA SER A 233 -0.61 -12.26 12.35
C SER A 233 -1.67 -11.76 11.35
N LYS A 234 -2.40 -10.69 11.70
CA LYS A 234 -3.37 -10.05 10.78
C LYS A 234 -2.70 -9.27 9.65
N LEU A 235 -1.54 -8.66 9.91
CA LEU A 235 -0.73 -8.02 8.87
C LEU A 235 -0.20 -9.07 7.88
N ASP A 236 0.35 -10.17 8.38
CA ASP A 236 0.81 -11.30 7.57
C ASP A 236 -0.34 -11.87 6.73
N LEU A 237 -1.52 -12.05 7.33
CA LEU A 237 -2.72 -12.48 6.62
C LEU A 237 -3.09 -11.53 5.47
N LEU A 238 -3.05 -10.21 5.70
CA LEU A 238 -3.32 -9.21 4.67
C LEU A 238 -2.27 -9.27 3.55
N VAL A 239 -1.00 -9.46 3.92
CA VAL A 239 0.10 -9.59 2.96
C VAL A 239 -0.10 -10.82 2.09
N ASP A 240 -0.40 -11.96 2.68
CA ASP A 240 -0.61 -13.23 1.98
C ASP A 240 -1.84 -13.23 1.06
N ILE A 241 -2.93 -12.60 1.50
CA ILE A 241 -4.21 -12.63 0.79
C ILE A 241 -4.32 -11.51 -0.26
N GLU A 242 -3.71 -10.35 -0.03
CA GLU A 242 -3.87 -9.18 -0.89
C GLU A 242 -2.59 -8.72 -1.57
N VAL A 243 -1.50 -8.55 -0.81
CA VAL A 243 -0.24 -7.99 -1.35
C VAL A 243 0.47 -8.98 -2.25
N ALA A 244 0.79 -10.18 -1.76
CA ALA A 244 1.49 -11.18 -2.54
C ALA A 244 0.72 -11.55 -3.85
N PRO A 245 -0.62 -11.70 -3.84
CA PRO A 245 -1.35 -11.98 -5.07
C PRO A 245 -1.44 -10.79 -6.03
N LEU A 246 -1.29 -9.54 -5.57
CA LEU A 246 -1.13 -8.39 -6.45
C LEU A 246 0.21 -8.44 -7.17
N PHE A 247 1.32 -8.63 -6.46
CA PHE A 247 2.66 -8.69 -7.08
C PHE A 247 2.83 -9.94 -7.97
N GLY A 248 2.24 -11.07 -7.59
CA GLY A 248 2.11 -12.24 -8.45
C GLY A 248 1.32 -11.97 -9.74
N TYR A 249 0.35 -11.06 -9.69
CA TYR A 249 -0.40 -10.64 -10.88
C TYR A 249 0.36 -9.62 -11.73
N LEU A 250 1.03 -8.63 -11.12
CA LEU A 250 1.84 -7.63 -11.81
C LEU A 250 3.06 -8.23 -12.52
N SER A 251 3.55 -9.38 -12.05
CA SER A 251 4.64 -10.14 -12.69
C SER A 251 4.21 -10.98 -13.89
N THR A 252 2.91 -11.02 -14.22
CA THR A 252 2.40 -11.74 -15.39
C THR A 252 2.78 -11.03 -16.71
N PRO A 253 2.86 -11.77 -17.84
CA PRO A 253 3.20 -11.20 -19.16
C PRO A 253 2.12 -10.26 -19.74
N THR A 254 1.01 -10.05 -19.02
CA THR A 254 0.00 -9.04 -19.33
C THR A 254 0.60 -7.63 -19.15
N PHE A 255 1.55 -7.48 -18.24
CA PHE A 255 2.22 -6.22 -17.95
C PHE A 255 3.59 -6.15 -18.62
N THR A 256 4.06 -4.93 -18.86
CA THR A 256 5.45 -4.68 -19.27
C THR A 256 6.02 -3.52 -18.46
N LEU A 257 5.83 -3.63 -17.14
CA LEU A 257 6.24 -2.64 -16.17
C LEU A 257 7.76 -2.47 -16.18
N SER A 258 8.18 -1.22 -16.15
CA SER A 258 9.59 -0.83 -16.04
C SER A 258 9.91 -0.29 -14.66
N ASN A 259 8.95 0.36 -14.00
CA ASN A 259 9.13 0.99 -12.69
C ASN A 259 7.91 0.82 -11.80
N ILE A 260 8.15 0.46 -10.54
CA ILE A 260 7.18 0.57 -9.44
C ILE A 260 7.75 1.55 -8.44
N THR A 261 6.96 2.57 -8.09
CA THR A 261 7.30 3.55 -7.05
C THR A 261 6.45 3.27 -5.82
N ILE A 262 7.09 3.23 -4.66
CA ILE A 262 6.43 2.97 -3.37
C ILE A 262 6.90 3.97 -2.32
N PRO A 263 6.01 4.43 -1.41
CA PRO A 263 6.41 5.20 -0.26
C PRO A 263 7.00 4.26 0.81
N LEU A 264 7.99 4.77 1.52
CA LEU A 264 8.49 4.19 2.74
C LEU A 264 8.71 5.33 3.73
N TYR A 265 8.57 5.05 5.03
CA TYR A 265 8.53 6.08 6.03
C TYR A 265 9.54 5.86 7.14
N PHE A 266 10.12 6.97 7.62
CA PHE A 266 10.85 7.01 8.89
C PHE A 266 10.05 7.78 9.95
N ILE A 267 10.32 7.47 11.20
CA ILE A 267 9.63 8.05 12.36
C ILE A 267 10.57 8.98 13.14
N SER A 268 10.04 9.69 14.13
CA SER A 268 10.89 10.49 15.02
C SER A 268 11.75 9.60 15.94
N LYS A 269 12.91 10.09 16.37
CA LYS A 269 13.77 9.39 17.35
C LYS A 269 13.01 9.06 18.63
N GLN A 270 12.21 10.01 19.10
CA GLN A 270 11.43 9.86 20.33
C GLN A 270 10.42 8.72 20.21
N THR A 271 9.67 8.67 19.11
CA THR A 271 8.69 7.61 18.83
C THR A 271 9.37 6.25 18.73
N TYR A 272 10.51 6.18 18.04
CA TYR A 272 11.29 4.95 17.93
C TYR A 272 11.73 4.44 19.31
N TYR A 273 12.31 5.31 20.14
CA TYR A 273 12.78 4.95 21.47
C TYR A 273 11.64 4.50 22.38
N GLN A 274 10.52 5.22 22.38
CA GLN A 274 9.34 4.86 23.17
C GLN A 274 8.83 3.46 22.80
N ARG A 275 8.69 3.18 21.50
CA ARG A 275 8.25 1.88 20.99
C ARG A 275 9.26 0.78 21.29
N TYR A 276 10.55 1.04 21.13
CA TYR A 276 11.60 0.07 21.48
C TYR A 276 11.55 -0.37 22.95
N VAL A 277 11.20 0.55 23.85
CA VAL A 277 11.08 0.27 25.29
C VAL A 277 9.73 -0.36 25.65
N SER A 278 8.64 0.08 25.02
CA SER A 278 7.29 -0.38 25.37
C SER A 278 6.88 -1.67 24.66
N ARG A 279 7.44 -1.96 23.48
CA ARG A 279 7.05 -3.05 22.60
C ARG A 279 8.28 -3.67 21.93
N HIS A 280 8.85 -4.67 22.58
CA HIS A 280 9.97 -5.41 22.01
C HIS A 280 9.55 -6.13 20.72
N GLY A 281 10.40 -6.05 19.68
CA GLY A 281 10.11 -6.61 18.35
C GLY A 281 9.29 -5.68 17.44
N HIS A 282 8.52 -4.74 18.01
CA HIS A 282 7.53 -3.92 17.28
C HIS A 282 7.91 -2.43 17.28
N THR A 283 9.17 -2.13 16.95
CA THR A 283 9.74 -0.78 16.99
C THR A 283 9.13 0.17 15.95
N LEU A 284 8.69 -0.39 14.82
CA LEU A 284 8.10 0.35 13.71
C LEU A 284 6.57 0.27 13.75
N PRO A 285 5.85 1.36 13.41
CA PRO A 285 4.40 1.34 13.28
C PRO A 285 3.92 0.29 12.26
N VAL A 286 2.75 -0.30 12.51
CA VAL A 286 2.11 -1.30 11.63
C VAL A 286 2.07 -0.86 10.17
N LYS A 287 1.66 0.39 9.88
CA LYS A 287 1.62 0.89 8.49
C LYS A 287 3.01 1.01 7.85
N VAL A 288 4.07 1.29 8.61
CA VAL A 288 5.45 1.26 8.11
C VAL A 288 5.86 -0.18 7.79
N ARG A 289 5.50 -1.13 8.67
CA ARG A 289 5.74 -2.58 8.47
C ARG A 289 4.99 -3.11 7.25
N TYR A 290 3.76 -2.70 7.03
CA TYR A 290 3.03 -2.98 5.78
C TYR A 290 3.81 -2.52 4.54
N TRP A 291 4.29 -1.27 4.52
CA TRP A 291 5.08 -0.78 3.38
C TRP A 291 6.42 -1.49 3.21
N ILE A 292 7.00 -2.01 4.29
CA ILE A 292 8.16 -2.90 4.24
C ILE A 292 7.80 -4.19 3.47
N HIS A 293 6.70 -4.86 3.77
CA HIS A 293 6.26 -6.04 3.01
C HIS A 293 6.00 -5.72 1.53
N VAL A 294 5.35 -4.59 1.24
CA VAL A 294 5.15 -4.13 -0.15
C VAL A 294 6.49 -3.90 -0.86
N ALA A 295 7.47 -3.31 -0.18
CA ALA A 295 8.82 -3.10 -0.72
C ALA A 295 9.56 -4.41 -0.98
N VAL A 296 9.46 -5.36 -0.06
CA VAL A 296 10.03 -6.71 -0.20
C VAL A 296 9.46 -7.38 -1.44
N HIS A 297 8.13 -7.42 -1.62
CA HIS A 297 7.52 -8.00 -2.82
C HIS A 297 7.89 -7.27 -4.13
N ALA A 298 8.02 -5.94 -4.10
CA ALA A 298 8.47 -5.18 -5.27
C ALA A 298 9.93 -5.52 -5.64
N LEU A 299 10.82 -5.63 -4.64
CA LEU A 299 12.22 -6.01 -4.84
C LEU A 299 12.37 -7.48 -5.26
N ASN A 300 11.52 -8.37 -4.76
CA ASN A 300 11.45 -9.75 -5.24
C ASN A 300 11.03 -9.82 -6.70
N MET A 301 10.01 -9.05 -7.09
CA MET A 301 9.61 -8.92 -8.51
C MET A 301 10.73 -8.36 -9.39
N LEU A 302 11.61 -7.51 -8.84
CA LEU A 302 12.81 -7.01 -9.52
C LEU A 302 13.89 -8.09 -9.65
N LEU A 303 14.11 -8.90 -8.62
CA LEU A 303 15.23 -9.84 -8.55
C LEU A 303 14.94 -11.21 -9.15
N GLN A 304 13.72 -11.70 -9.03
CA GLN A 304 13.34 -13.04 -9.46
C GLN A 304 12.88 -13.03 -10.93
N PRO A 305 13.46 -13.89 -11.78
CA PRO A 305 12.97 -14.06 -13.14
C PRO A 305 11.62 -14.80 -13.12
N SER A 306 10.75 -14.42 -14.04
CA SER A 306 9.51 -15.13 -14.35
C SER A 306 9.82 -16.54 -14.90
N PRO A 307 8.87 -17.50 -14.91
CA PRO A 307 9.13 -18.86 -15.40
C PRO A 307 9.64 -18.95 -16.85
N ASP A 308 9.43 -17.90 -17.65
CA ASP A 308 9.94 -17.77 -19.02
C ASP A 308 11.37 -17.21 -19.11
N GLY A 309 11.98 -16.91 -17.96
CA GLY A 309 13.32 -16.32 -17.84
C GLY A 309 13.36 -14.81 -18.05
N SER A 310 12.21 -14.14 -18.26
CA SER A 310 12.13 -12.69 -18.37
C SER A 310 11.97 -12.03 -16.99
N TYR A 311 12.49 -10.81 -16.85
CA TYR A 311 12.26 -10.02 -15.64
C TYR A 311 11.03 -9.14 -15.82
N ALA A 312 10.20 -9.07 -14.78
CA ALA A 312 8.95 -8.32 -14.83
C ALA A 312 9.11 -6.82 -14.60
N LEU A 313 10.27 -6.39 -14.09
CA LEU A 313 10.54 -5.01 -13.71
C LEU A 313 11.97 -4.61 -14.05
N ASP A 314 12.25 -3.33 -14.33
CA ASP A 314 13.62 -2.83 -14.56
C ASP A 314 14.19 -2.12 -13.33
N GLN A 315 13.33 -1.43 -12.57
CA GLN A 315 13.70 -0.69 -11.38
C GLN A 315 12.56 -0.59 -10.35
N VAL A 316 12.92 -0.49 -9.08
CA VAL A 316 12.02 -0.16 -7.97
C VAL A 316 12.47 1.17 -7.38
N THR A 317 11.54 2.12 -7.23
CA THR A 317 11.82 3.42 -6.62
C THR A 317 11.15 3.49 -5.25
N ILE A 318 11.92 3.73 -4.20
CA ILE A 318 11.40 3.96 -2.84
C ILE A 318 11.50 5.45 -2.54
N LYS A 319 10.35 6.10 -2.32
CA LYS A 319 10.27 7.46 -1.80
C LYS A 319 10.30 7.41 -0.28
N TYR A 320 11.47 7.63 0.31
CA TYR A 320 11.68 7.58 1.75
C TYR A 320 11.40 8.94 2.39
N LYS A 321 10.20 9.09 2.94
CA LYS A 321 9.66 10.35 3.48
C LYS A 321 9.42 10.28 4.99
N PRO A 322 9.40 11.42 5.70
CA PRO A 322 9.01 11.43 7.10
C PRO A 322 7.54 11.00 7.23
N TRP A 323 7.25 10.26 8.30
CA TRP A 323 5.88 9.86 8.63
C TRP A 323 4.98 11.07 8.92
N ASP A 324 5.50 12.02 9.67
CA ASP A 324 4.78 13.20 10.12
C ASP A 324 5.73 14.38 10.39
N ILE A 325 5.17 15.48 10.90
CA ILE A 325 5.92 16.71 11.24
C ILE A 325 7.01 16.43 12.28
N TRP A 326 6.80 15.49 13.20
CA TRP A 326 7.78 15.19 14.25
C TRP A 326 8.94 14.38 13.72
N ALA A 327 8.69 13.46 12.80
CA ALA A 327 9.73 12.80 12.02
C ALA A 327 10.56 13.82 11.22
N CYS A 328 9.98 14.96 10.81
CA CYS A 328 10.74 16.05 10.20
C CYS A 328 11.61 16.81 11.20
N MET A 329 11.08 17.07 12.41
CA MET A 329 11.75 17.89 13.42
C MET A 329 12.88 17.16 14.14
N ASP A 330 12.71 15.88 14.45
CA ASP A 330 13.72 15.03 15.08
C ASP A 330 13.75 13.64 14.43
N PRO A 331 14.28 13.53 13.20
CA PRO A 331 14.27 12.29 12.42
C PRO A 331 15.10 11.21 13.10
N SER A 332 14.59 9.96 13.11
CA SER A 332 15.37 8.78 13.53
C SER A 332 16.59 8.53 12.64
N ASP A 333 16.52 9.00 11.40
CA ASP A 333 17.49 8.73 10.35
C ASP A 333 18.21 9.99 9.87
N ASP A 334 19.50 9.86 9.56
CA ASP A 334 20.27 10.92 8.94
C ASP A 334 20.25 10.75 7.42
N LEU A 335 19.32 11.45 6.76
CA LEU A 335 19.14 11.38 5.31
C LEU A 335 20.39 11.80 4.52
N SER A 336 21.16 12.76 5.06
CA SER A 336 22.40 13.22 4.42
C SER A 336 23.45 12.11 4.45
N ARG A 337 23.60 11.46 5.59
CA ARG A 337 24.49 10.30 5.73
C ARG A 337 24.03 9.14 4.87
N MET A 338 22.74 8.77 4.90
CA MET A 338 22.21 7.67 4.08
C MET A 338 22.47 7.88 2.59
N LYS A 339 22.41 9.11 2.09
CA LYS A 339 22.81 9.43 0.71
C LYS A 339 24.29 9.16 0.44
N GLU A 340 25.17 9.43 1.40
CA GLU A 340 26.62 9.25 1.25
C GLU A 340 27.06 7.79 1.44
N THR A 341 26.50 7.11 2.45
CA THR A 341 26.91 5.76 2.87
C THR A 341 26.09 4.65 2.23
N GLY A 342 24.92 4.96 1.70
CA GLY A 342 23.97 3.98 1.19
C GLY A 342 22.95 3.51 2.22
N VAL A 343 22.01 2.67 1.76
CA VAL A 343 20.89 2.11 2.54
C VAL A 343 21.11 0.65 2.96
N TRP A 344 22.35 0.15 2.92
CA TRP A 344 22.68 -1.25 3.16
C TRP A 344 22.87 -1.58 4.65
N PHE A 345 23.49 -0.66 5.39
CA PHE A 345 23.68 -0.74 6.84
C PHE A 345 24.44 -1.97 7.36
N ASP A 346 25.42 -2.45 6.60
CA ASP A 346 26.21 -3.68 6.85
C ASP A 346 27.15 -3.62 8.07
N GLU A 347 27.44 -2.43 8.63
CA GLU A 347 28.41 -2.25 9.72
C GLU A 347 27.71 -1.94 11.07
N GLU A 348 27.95 -2.80 12.06
CA GLU A 348 27.44 -2.68 13.43
C GLU A 348 28.20 -1.58 14.20
N GLY A 349 27.61 -0.39 14.24
CA GLY A 349 27.90 0.62 15.27
C GLY A 349 26.80 0.59 16.34
N ALA A 350 27.15 0.23 17.59
CA ALA A 350 26.20 0.16 18.71
C ALA A 350 25.47 1.49 19.03
N GLU A 351 26.00 2.64 18.57
CA GLU A 351 25.40 3.97 18.72
C GLU A 351 24.37 4.31 17.61
N LEU A 352 24.21 3.47 16.59
CA LEU A 352 23.41 3.73 15.38
C LEU A 352 22.27 2.73 15.17
N SER A 353 21.87 2.02 16.22
CA SER A 353 20.93 0.88 16.13
C SER A 353 19.54 1.25 15.61
N SER A 354 19.15 2.53 15.65
CA SER A 354 17.86 3.01 15.15
C SER A 354 17.89 3.48 13.69
N GLU A 355 19.06 3.83 13.15
CA GLU A 355 19.12 4.41 11.81
C GLU A 355 18.81 3.34 10.74
N GLY A 356 17.93 3.72 9.82
CA GLY A 356 17.56 2.91 8.68
C GLY A 356 16.75 1.68 9.06
N ALA A 357 16.06 1.72 10.21
CA ALA A 357 15.28 0.59 10.73
C ALA A 357 14.35 0.00 9.66
N ALA A 358 13.70 0.83 8.85
CA ALA A 358 12.83 0.36 7.77
C ALA A 358 13.59 -0.43 6.69
N PHE A 359 14.74 0.07 6.21
CA PHE A 359 15.58 -0.64 5.24
C PHE A 359 16.19 -1.92 5.82
N ARG A 360 16.63 -1.89 7.08
CA ARG A 360 17.12 -3.09 7.78
C ARG A 360 16.05 -4.18 7.82
N SER A 361 14.82 -3.81 8.13
CA SER A 361 13.69 -4.75 8.08
C SER A 361 13.47 -5.30 6.67
N ILE A 362 13.53 -4.47 5.62
CA ILE A 362 13.45 -4.96 4.22
C ILE A 362 14.53 -6.03 3.94
N TRP A 363 15.78 -5.79 4.37
CA TRP A 363 16.88 -6.73 4.14
C TRP A 363 16.72 -8.05 4.89
N VAL A 364 16.19 -8.00 6.12
CA VAL A 364 15.88 -9.21 6.90
C VAL A 364 14.83 -10.06 6.18
N HIS A 365 13.72 -9.46 5.74
CA HIS A 365 12.66 -10.19 5.04
C HIS A 365 13.13 -10.74 3.67
N LEU A 366 13.94 -9.99 2.92
CA LEU A 366 14.52 -10.51 1.68
C LEU A 366 15.46 -11.70 1.93
N ALA A 367 16.21 -11.68 3.03
CA ALA A 367 17.05 -12.81 3.41
C ALA A 367 16.23 -14.05 3.80
N GLU A 368 15.10 -13.88 4.47
CA GLU A 368 14.14 -14.95 4.78
C GLU A 368 13.53 -15.57 3.51
N GLU A 369 13.32 -14.76 2.47
CA GLU A 369 12.92 -15.22 1.13
C GLU A 369 14.07 -15.80 0.28
N GLY A 370 15.27 -15.91 0.85
CA GLY A 370 16.43 -16.57 0.22
C GLY A 370 17.37 -15.65 -0.55
N ILE A 371 17.19 -14.33 -0.50
CA ILE A 371 18.12 -13.34 -1.09
C ILE A 371 19.18 -12.98 -0.04
N VAL A 372 20.25 -13.76 -0.02
CA VAL A 372 21.28 -13.71 1.04
C VAL A 372 22.19 -12.49 0.95
N SER A 373 22.30 -11.84 -0.21
CA SER A 373 23.20 -10.69 -0.39
C SER A 373 22.61 -9.59 -1.28
N PRO A 374 21.58 -8.85 -0.80
CA PRO A 374 20.92 -7.80 -1.57
C PRO A 374 21.89 -6.81 -2.20
N ARG A 375 22.98 -6.45 -1.51
CA ARG A 375 24.02 -5.53 -2.00
C ARG A 375 24.80 -6.04 -3.22
N GLN A 376 24.88 -7.36 -3.41
CA GLN A 376 25.54 -7.96 -4.57
C GLN A 376 24.59 -8.04 -5.77
N ASP A 377 23.29 -8.20 -5.50
CA ASP A 377 22.26 -8.39 -6.53
C ASP A 377 21.60 -7.06 -6.97
N LEU A 378 21.72 -6.01 -6.15
CA LEU A 378 21.11 -4.70 -6.38
C LEU A 378 22.13 -3.55 -6.41
N VAL A 379 21.90 -2.61 -7.32
CA VAL A 379 22.50 -1.28 -7.35
C VAL A 379 21.46 -0.28 -6.85
N ALA A 380 21.85 0.56 -5.90
CA ALA A 380 20.99 1.62 -5.34
C ALA A 380 21.55 3.00 -5.70
N ASP A 381 20.78 3.79 -6.45
CA ASP A 381 21.03 5.21 -6.67
C ASP A 381 20.18 6.03 -5.70
N ILE A 382 20.82 6.86 -4.88
CA ILE A 382 20.14 7.65 -3.84
C ILE A 382 20.22 9.12 -4.20
N SER A 383 19.06 9.78 -4.24
CA SER A 383 18.97 11.23 -4.43
C SER A 383 18.25 11.90 -3.27
N TYR A 384 18.74 13.09 -2.90
CA TYR A 384 18.17 13.90 -1.83
C TYR A 384 17.19 14.88 -2.44
N VAL A 385 15.97 14.89 -1.95
CA VAL A 385 14.93 15.83 -2.36
C VAL A 385 14.65 16.73 -1.17
N MET A 386 15.10 17.98 -1.29
CA MET A 386 14.92 18.99 -0.25
C MET A 386 13.48 19.50 -0.30
N TRP A 387 12.86 19.64 0.86
CA TRP A 387 11.53 20.23 0.97
C TRP A 387 11.59 21.73 0.68
N GLU A 388 10.77 22.19 -0.26
CA GLU A 388 10.73 23.59 -0.67
C GLU A 388 9.91 24.48 0.29
N GLY A 389 9.39 23.91 1.39
CA GLY A 389 8.55 24.62 2.35
C GLY A 389 7.10 24.79 1.89
N ASP A 390 6.69 24.05 0.87
CA ASP A 390 5.31 24.02 0.38
C ASP A 390 4.46 23.14 1.29
N LEU A 391 3.53 23.76 2.02
CA LEU A 391 2.57 23.09 2.89
C LEU A 391 1.34 22.60 2.12
N ASP A 392 1.11 23.11 0.90
CA ASP A 392 -0.07 22.77 0.11
C ASP A 392 0.01 21.34 -0.45
N GLN A 393 1.23 20.76 -0.50
CA GLN A 393 1.47 19.38 -0.92
C GLN A 393 1.22 18.35 0.19
N PHE A 394 0.87 18.77 1.42
CA PHE A 394 0.66 17.89 2.58
C PHE A 394 1.84 16.95 2.93
N SER A 395 2.97 17.04 2.23
CA SER A 395 4.25 16.45 2.57
C SER A 395 5.10 17.50 3.27
N VAL A 396 5.63 17.15 4.44
CA VAL A 396 6.53 18.02 5.21
C VAL A 396 7.87 17.33 5.28
N GLY A 397 8.97 18.09 5.19
CA GLY A 397 10.32 17.58 5.46
C GLY A 397 11.03 16.95 4.26
N ASP A 398 12.36 16.89 4.39
CA ASP A 398 13.24 16.35 3.37
C ASP A 398 13.03 14.84 3.18
N GLN A 399 13.29 14.36 1.97
CA GLN A 399 13.10 12.94 1.62
C GLN A 399 14.27 12.40 0.77
N LEU A 400 14.35 11.07 0.68
CA LEU A 400 15.26 10.39 -0.23
C LEU A 400 14.47 9.63 -1.30
N ASP A 401 14.86 9.79 -2.56
CA ASP A 401 14.45 8.87 -3.61
C ASP A 401 15.56 7.84 -3.81
N VAL A 402 15.24 6.58 -3.51
CA VAL A 402 16.16 5.45 -3.62
C VAL A 402 15.72 4.56 -4.79
N VAL A 403 16.53 4.50 -5.83
CA VAL A 403 16.24 3.71 -7.04
C VAL A 403 17.08 2.44 -7.03
N PHE A 404 16.42 1.29 -6.88
CA PHE A 404 17.03 -0.02 -6.99
C PHE A 404 16.96 -0.56 -8.41
N ARG A 405 18.06 -1.13 -8.87
CA ARG A 405 18.18 -1.89 -10.14
C ARG A 405 18.94 -3.18 -9.88
N ARG A 406 18.75 -4.17 -10.74
CA ARG A 406 19.63 -5.35 -10.76
C ARG A 406 21.07 -4.94 -11.08
N ALA A 407 22.04 -5.55 -10.40
CA ALA A 407 23.47 -5.30 -10.56
C ALA A 407 24.07 -5.78 -11.89
#